data_AF-A0A966Q2B0-F1
#
_entry.id   AF-A0A966Q2B0-F1
#
_cell.length_a   1.000
_cell.length_b   1.000
_cell.length_c   1.000
_cell.angle_alpha   90.00
_cell.angle_beta   90.00
_cell.angle_gamma   90.00
#
_symmetry.space_group_name_H-M   'P 1'
#
loop_
_entity.id
_entity.type
_entity.pdbx_description
1 polymer ?
#
loop_
_entity_poly.entity_id
_entity_poly.type
_entity_poly.pdbx_seq_one_letter_code
_entity_poly.pdbx_strand_id
1 'polypeptide(L)' 'MTTLNQIENLGVCLTDNVCVFCSRMMDGWDRFCPNCKDYKGVMNVVAAVGYYGPDILGV' A
#
# COMPACT_ATOMS: atom_id res chain seq x y z
N MET A 1 -1.85 -14.83 -7.59
CA MET A 1 -0.61 -14.08 -7.87
C MET A 1 -1.06 -12.78 -8.51
N THR A 2 -1.24 -11.73 -7.71
CA THR A 2 -1.68 -10.42 -8.18
C THR A 2 -0.54 -9.83 -8.99
N THR A 3 -0.77 -9.50 -10.25
CA THR A 3 0.32 -9.13 -11.17
C THR A 3 0.66 -7.65 -11.00
N LEU A 4 1.94 -7.28 -11.12
CA LEU A 4 2.41 -5.88 -11.07
C LEU A 4 1.59 -4.97 -12.00
N ASN A 5 1.20 -5.51 -13.16
CA ASN A 5 0.33 -4.84 -14.14
C ASN A 5 -1.03 -4.41 -13.56
N GLN A 6 -1.61 -5.16 -12.61
CA GLN A 6 -2.87 -4.76 -11.97
C GLN A 6 -2.69 -3.52 -11.10
N ILE A 7 -1.55 -3.39 -10.43
CA ILE A 7 -1.24 -2.23 -9.58
C ILE A 7 -0.93 -1.00 -10.45
N GLU A 8 -0.18 -1.18 -11.53
CA GLU A 8 0.10 -0.09 -12.48
C GLU A 8 -1.17 0.41 -13.18
N ASN A 9 -2.12 -0.49 -13.52
CA ASN A 9 -3.41 -0.10 -14.10
C ASN A 9 -4.31 0.70 -13.13
N LEU A 10 -4.09 0.58 -11.82
CA LEU A 10 -4.77 1.40 -10.80
C LEU A 10 -4.13 2.79 -10.65
N GLY A 11 -3.07 3.09 -11.42
CA GLY A 11 -2.35 4.36 -11.33
C GLY A 11 -1.49 4.49 -10.08
N VAL A 12 -1.17 3.38 -9.42
CA VAL A 12 -0.40 3.33 -8.18
C VAL A 12 1.07 3.06 -8.50
N CYS A 13 1.98 3.81 -7.85
CA CYS A 13 3.41 3.55 -7.99
C CYS A 13 3.82 2.30 -7.20
N LEU A 14 4.56 1.39 -7.84
CA LEU A 14 5.01 0.14 -7.22
C LEU A 14 5.94 0.35 -6.01
N THR A 15 6.60 1.51 -5.94
CA THR A 15 7.49 1.88 -4.82
C THR A 15 6.76 2.51 -3.66
N ASP A 16 5.49 2.88 -3.82
CA ASP A 16 4.71 3.49 -2.76
C ASP A 16 4.44 2.52 -1.63
N ASN A 17 4.07 3.09 -0.49
CA ASN A 17 3.61 2.36 0.66
C ASN A 17 2.11 2.55 0.85
N VAL A 18 1.49 1.61 1.55
CA VAL A 18 0.11 1.70 2.01
C VAL A 18 0.07 1.37 3.49
N CYS A 19 -0.76 2.09 4.24
CA CYS A 19 -1.03 1.75 5.62
C CYS A 19 -2.11 0.67 5.65
N VAL A 20 -1.74 -0.57 5.99
CA VAL A 20 -2.67 -1.72 5.98
C VAL A 20 -3.78 -1.63 7.03
N PHE A 21 -3.70 -0.70 7.97
CA PHE A 21 -4.74 -0.46 8.97
C PHE A 21 -5.84 0.49 8.51
N CYS A 22 -5.51 1.45 7.64
CA CYS A 22 -6.47 2.47 7.20
C CYS A 22 -6.51 2.64 5.67
N SER A 23 -5.90 1.73 4.92
CA SER A 23 -5.83 1.70 3.46
C SER A 23 -5.33 3.01 2.83
N ARG A 24 -4.54 3.77 3.59
CA ARG A 24 -4.03 5.07 3.13
C ARG A 24 -2.79 4.87 2.30
N MET A 25 -2.82 5.35 1.06
CA MET A 25 -1.64 5.48 0.20
C MET A 25 -0.65 6.50 0.76
N MET A 26 0.63 6.16 0.67
CA MET A 26 1.75 6.90 1.24
C MET A 26 2.95 6.82 0.29
N ASP A 27 3.86 7.78 0.40
CA ASP A 27 5.09 7.75 -0.39
C ASP A 27 5.95 6.55 0.05
N GLY A 28 6.79 6.03 -0.84
CA GLY A 28 7.74 4.95 -0.55
C GLY A 28 8.72 5.28 0.57
N TRP A 29 8.94 6.57 0.85
CA TRP A 29 9.78 7.05 1.94
C TRP A 29 9.07 7.10 3.30
N ASP A 30 7.74 7.11 3.31
CA ASP A 30 6.97 7.18 4.55
C ASP A 30 7.10 5.87 5.31
N ARG A 31 7.52 5.97 6.58
CA ARG A 31 7.61 4.82 7.50
C ARG A 31 6.57 4.86 8.61
N PHE A 32 5.83 5.96 8.71
CA PHE A 32 4.86 6.23 9.76
C PHE A 32 3.54 6.65 9.13
N CYS A 33 2.45 6.00 9.54
CA CYS A 33 1.13 6.47 9.16
C CYS A 33 0.65 7.53 10.17
N PRO A 34 0.49 8.81 9.77
CA PRO A 34 0.03 9.85 10.68
C PRO A 34 -1.42 9.67 11.14
N ASN A 35 -2.23 8.95 10.35
CA ASN A 35 -3.63 8.68 10.68
C ASN A 35 -3.74 7.63 11.80
N CYS A 36 -3.03 6.52 11.66
CA CYS A 36 -3.01 5.44 12.66
C CYS A 36 -2.05 5.72 13.82
N LYS A 37 -1.15 6.70 13.66
CA LYS A 37 -0.06 7.00 14.60
C LYS A 37 0.83 5.79 14.88
N ASP A 38 1.08 4.97 13.85
CA ASP A 38 1.85 3.73 13.95
C ASP A 38 2.77 3.55 12.74
N TYR A 39 3.90 2.88 12.97
CA TYR A 39 4.89 2.48 11.96
C TYR A 39 4.60 1.07 11.43
N LYS A 40 4.02 0.19 12.26
CA LYS A 40 3.86 -1.24 11.93
C LYS A 40 2.88 -1.51 10.78
N GLY A 41 1.96 -0.58 10.56
CA GLY A 41 0.97 -0.69 9.50
C GLY A 41 1.51 -0.28 8.13
N VAL A 42 2.71 0.30 8.04
CA VAL A 42 3.25 0.81 6.78
C VAL A 42 3.95 -0.32 6.01
N MET A 43 3.45 -0.62 4.82
CA MET A 43 3.96 -1.72 3.98
C MET A 43 4.02 -1.28 2.52
N ASN A 44 5.01 -1.76 1.77
CA ASN A 44 5.07 -1.53 0.32
C ASN A 44 3.81 -2.08 -0.36
N VAL A 45 3.29 -1.31 -1.33
CA VAL A 45 2.07 -1.62 -2.07
C VAL A 45 2.09 -3.03 -2.66
N VAL A 46 3.18 -3.45 -3.30
CA VAL A 46 3.28 -4.77 -3.94
C VAL A 46 3.15 -5.89 -2.91
N ALA A 47 3.82 -5.74 -1.76
CA ALA A 47 3.73 -6.69 -0.66
C ALA A 47 2.33 -6.71 -0.03
N ALA A 48 1.74 -5.54 0.19
CA ALA A 48 0.41 -5.41 0.78
C ALA A 48 -0.65 -6.05 -0.13
N VAL A 49 -0.62 -5.78 -1.44
CA VAL A 49 -1.54 -6.38 -2.41
C VAL A 49 -1.32 -7.89 -2.55
N GLY A 50 -0.07 -8.35 -2.45
CA GLY A 50 0.24 -9.78 -2.46
C GLY A 50 -0.31 -10.53 -1.25
N TYR A 51 -0.40 -9.88 -0.09
CA TYR A 51 -0.85 -10.48 1.16
C TYR A 51 -2.36 -10.31 1.43
N TYR A 52 -2.87 -9.08 1.26
CA TYR A 52 -4.25 -8.70 1.58
C TYR A 52 -5.17 -8.62 0.35
N GLY A 53 -4.61 -8.64 -0.86
CA GLY A 53 -5.37 -8.41 -2.10
C GLY A 53 -5.41 -6.93 -2.52
N PRO A 54 -5.85 -6.64 -3.76
CA PRO A 54 -5.84 -5.28 -4.31
C PRO A 54 -6.76 -4.30 -3.59
N ASP A 55 -7.81 -4.79 -2.92
CA ASP A 55 -8.78 -3.97 -2.18
C ASP A 55 -8.15 -3.16 -1.04
N ILE A 56 -6.95 -3.54 -0.58
CA ILE A 56 -6.22 -2.83 0.47
C ILE A 56 -5.80 -1.41 0.05
N LEU A 57 -5.73 -1.13 -1.25
CA LEU A 57 -5.29 0.16 -1.77
C LEU A 57 -6.36 1.26 -1.63
N GLY A 58 -7.62 0.90 -1.37
CA GLY A 58 -8.69 1.87 -1.11
C GLY A 58 -9.00 2.80 -2.29
N VAL A 59 -8.59 2.43 -3.51
CA VAL A 59 -8.80 3.15 -4.77
C VAL A 59 -9.84 2.47 -5.64
#